data_AF-A0A8H3HDD7-F1
#
_entry.id   AF-A0A8H3HDD7-F1
#
_cell.length_a   1.000
_cell.length_b   1.000
_cell.length_c   1.000
_cell.angle_alpha   90.00
_cell.angle_beta   90.00
_cell.angle_gamma   90.00
#
_symmetry.space_group_name_H-M   'P 1'
#
loop_
_entity.id
_entity.type
_entity.pdbx_description
1 polymer ?
#
loop_
_entity_poly.entity_id
_entity_poly.type
_entity_poly.pdbx_seq_one_letter_code
_entity_poly.pdbx_strand_id
1 'polypeptide(L)'
;MLVLGGGVLENINFPSHSDTTFLFPFSINYTESIDPNKKIIQDIAVKCGFIGNSKSDIPVNYSLTLKLKIAGVTISPSFSGSASFSCPLKASDISGLGIDLSGLLNGS
;
A
#
# COMPACT_ATOMS: atom_id res chain seq x y z
N MET A 1 -2.06 -2.76 -13.20
CA MET A 1 -1.59 -2.73 -11.80
C MET A 1 -1.86 -1.34 -11.27
N LEU A 2 -2.69 -1.19 -10.24
CA LEU A 2 -3.07 0.11 -9.69
C LEU A 2 -2.07 0.48 -8.59
N VAL A 3 -1.45 1.66 -8.69
CA VAL A 3 -0.49 2.14 -7.69
C VAL A 3 -1.25 2.94 -6.65
N LEU A 4 -1.28 2.42 -5.43
CA LEU A 4 -2.10 2.95 -4.34
C LEU A 4 -1.33 3.95 -3.47
N GLY A 5 0.00 3.90 -3.54
CA GLY A 5 0.88 4.64 -2.66
C GLY A 5 2.34 4.40 -2.98
N GLY A 6 3.19 5.17 -2.32
CA GLY A 6 4.63 5.11 -2.48
C GLY A 6 5.33 6.10 -1.56
N GLY A 7 6.65 6.11 -1.64
CA GLY A 7 7.50 7.00 -0.86
C GLY A 7 8.91 7.02 -1.43
N VAL A 8 9.72 7.93 -0.91
CA VAL A 8 11.16 7.98 -1.16
C VAL A 8 11.85 8.12 0.19
N LEU A 9 12.84 7.27 0.45
CA LEU A 9 13.78 7.43 1.55
C LEU A 9 15.15 7.76 0.98
N GLU A 10 15.75 8.80 1.52
CA GLU A 10 17.08 9.25 1.14
C GLU A 10 18.02 9.13 2.34
N ASN A 11 19.32 9.12 2.07
CA ASN A 11 20.36 9.17 3.10
C ASN A 11 20.34 7.98 4.08
N ILE A 12 19.88 6.81 3.63
CA ILE A 12 20.04 5.56 4.38
C ILE A 12 21.51 5.13 4.30
N ASN A 13 22.17 5.01 5.45
CA ASN A 13 23.52 4.47 5.54
C ASN A 13 23.45 2.93 5.50
N PHE A 14 24.11 2.32 4.53
CA PHE A 14 24.27 0.88 4.41
C PHE A 14 25.72 0.51 4.76
N PRO A 15 26.02 0.12 6.02
CA PRO A 15 27.39 -0.19 6.41
C PRO A 15 27.89 -1.45 5.71
N SER A 16 29.19 -1.49 5.39
CA SER A 16 29.80 -2.65 4.75
C SER A 16 29.66 -3.91 5.62
N HIS A 17 29.40 -5.05 4.96
CA HIS A 17 29.27 -6.37 5.60
C HIS A 17 28.21 -6.43 6.71
N SER A 18 27.13 -5.67 6.58
CA SER A 18 26.06 -5.63 7.58
C SER A 18 24.68 -5.63 6.94
N ASP A 19 23.71 -6.15 7.69
CA ASP A 19 22.30 -6.04 7.35
C ASP A 19 21.75 -4.70 7.83
N THR A 20 21.01 -4.02 6.97
CA THR A 20 20.35 -2.74 7.31
C THR A 20 18.83 -2.93 7.30
N THR A 21 18.21 -2.82 8.46
CA THR A 21 16.75 -2.73 8.58
C THR A 21 16.32 -1.27 8.59
N PHE A 22 15.36 -0.92 7.74
CA PHE A 22 14.78 0.42 7.68
C PHE A 22 13.26 0.33 7.56
N LEU A 23 12.58 1.34 8.10
CA LEU A 23 11.13 1.48 7.99
C LEU A 23 10.81 2.34 6.78
N PHE A 24 10.28 1.72 5.73
CA PHE A 24 9.87 2.46 4.54
C PHE A 24 8.52 3.15 4.77
N PRO A 25 8.43 4.49 4.62
CA PRO A 25 7.18 5.21 4.77
C PRO A 25 6.30 4.90 3.55
N PHE A 26 5.26 4.11 3.78
CA PHE A 26 4.22 3.89 2.80
C PHE A 26 3.02 4.76 3.12
N SER A 27 2.68 5.67 2.20
CA SER A 27 1.48 6.49 2.31
C SER A 27 0.55 6.18 1.14
N ILE A 28 -0.71 5.89 1.47
CA ILE A 28 -1.79 5.73 0.50
C ILE A 28 -2.50 7.06 0.39
N ASN A 29 -2.57 7.63 -0.82
CA ASN A 29 -3.41 8.78 -1.09
C ASN A 29 -4.58 8.33 -1.97
N TYR A 30 -5.71 8.04 -1.33
CA TYR A 30 -6.90 7.60 -2.03
C TYR A 30 -7.64 8.79 -2.64
N THR A 31 -7.93 8.70 -3.94
CA THR A 31 -8.77 9.66 -4.65
C THR A 31 -9.68 8.92 -5.62
N GLU A 32 -10.86 9.47 -5.92
CA GLU A 32 -11.73 8.90 -6.95
C GLU A 32 -11.07 8.91 -8.34
N SER A 33 -10.11 9.81 -8.59
CA SER A 33 -9.31 9.77 -9.83
C SER A 33 -8.40 8.55 -9.93
N ILE A 34 -7.90 8.03 -8.81
CA ILE A 34 -7.06 6.83 -8.77
C ILE A 34 -7.92 5.57 -8.80
N ASP A 35 -9.11 5.61 -8.17
CA ASP A 35 -10.05 4.50 -8.10
C ASP A 35 -11.47 4.89 -8.58
N PRO A 36 -11.64 5.19 -9.89
CA PRO A 36 -12.92 5.70 -10.41
C PRO A 36 -14.06 4.69 -10.29
N ASN A 37 -13.72 3.40 -10.27
CA ASN A 37 -14.68 2.31 -10.13
C ASN A 37 -14.81 1.81 -8.68
N LYS A 38 -14.19 2.50 -7.71
CA LYS A 38 -14.25 2.16 -6.27
C LYS A 38 -13.77 0.73 -5.96
N LYS A 39 -12.97 0.10 -6.83
CA LYS A 39 -12.52 -1.29 -6.69
C LYS A 39 -11.55 -1.47 -5.54
N ILE A 40 -10.69 -0.48 -5.29
CA ILE A 40 -9.71 -0.53 -4.20
C ILE A 40 -10.44 -0.41 -2.87
N ILE A 41 -11.31 0.59 -2.74
CA ILE A 41 -12.04 0.78 -1.47
C ILE A 41 -13.03 -0.36 -1.21
N GLN A 42 -13.64 -0.94 -2.26
CA GLN A 42 -14.48 -2.14 -2.16
C GLN A 42 -13.67 -3.35 -1.71
N ASP A 43 -12.50 -3.62 -2.29
CA ASP A 43 -11.64 -4.75 -1.88
C ASP A 43 -11.18 -4.60 -0.43
N ILE A 44 -10.82 -3.39 0.00
CA ILE A 44 -10.50 -3.09 1.40
C ILE A 44 -11.74 -3.35 2.29
N ALA A 45 -12.92 -2.86 1.92
CA ALA A 45 -14.14 -3.07 2.71
C ALA A 45 -14.53 -4.56 2.83
N VAL A 46 -14.36 -5.34 1.75
CA VAL A 46 -14.55 -6.79 1.73
C VAL A 46 -13.55 -7.47 2.66
N LYS A 47 -12.25 -7.23 2.45
CA LYS A 47 -11.19 -7.88 3.25
C LYS A 47 -11.24 -7.47 4.71
N CYS A 48 -11.72 -6.26 5.00
CA CYS A 48 -11.95 -5.80 6.37
C CYS A 48 -13.23 -6.28 7.02
N GLY A 49 -14.05 -7.01 6.27
CA GLY A 49 -15.28 -7.58 6.78
C GLY A 49 -16.35 -6.54 7.11
N PHE A 50 -16.24 -5.34 6.57
CA PHE A 50 -17.26 -4.30 6.77
C PHE A 50 -18.56 -4.64 6.03
N ILE A 51 -18.45 -5.39 4.94
CA ILE A 51 -19.58 -5.80 4.09
C ILE A 51 -19.90 -7.29 4.14
N GLY A 52 -19.67 -7.92 5.31
CA GLY A 52 -20.19 -9.26 5.61
C GLY A 52 -19.26 -10.45 5.34
N ASN A 53 -18.05 -10.21 4.86
CA ASN A 53 -17.01 -11.26 4.79
C ASN A 53 -16.24 -11.36 6.11
N SER A 54 -15.62 -12.52 6.37
CA SER A 54 -14.66 -12.65 7.47
C SER A 54 -13.46 -11.75 7.23
N LYS A 55 -13.04 -11.01 8.26
CA LYS A 55 -11.84 -10.18 8.21
C LYS A 55 -10.64 -11.03 7.77
N SER A 56 -9.90 -10.55 6.79
CA SER A 56 -8.69 -11.14 6.24
C SER A 56 -7.63 -10.07 6.02
N ASP A 57 -6.36 -10.47 6.00
CA ASP A 57 -5.29 -9.54 5.69
C ASP A 57 -5.33 -9.14 4.22
N ILE A 58 -4.92 -7.91 3.95
CA ILE A 58 -4.88 -7.32 2.62
C ILE A 58 -3.48 -7.53 2.04
N PRO A 59 -3.33 -8.37 1.00
CA PRO A 59 -2.06 -8.55 0.34
C PRO A 59 -1.77 -7.33 -0.54
N VAL A 60 -0.58 -6.77 -0.39
CA VAL A 60 -0.06 -5.71 -1.25
C VAL A 60 1.29 -6.11 -1.81
N ASN A 61 1.35 -6.03 -3.14
CA ASN A 61 2.59 -6.16 -3.88
C ASN A 61 3.32 -4.83 -3.84
N TYR A 62 4.60 -4.87 -3.52
CA TYR A 62 5.47 -3.69 -3.52
C TYR A 62 6.64 -3.90 -4.47
N SER A 63 7.18 -2.79 -4.96
CA SER A 63 8.44 -2.73 -5.70
C SER A 63 9.32 -1.67 -5.06
N LEU A 64 10.49 -2.06 -4.59
CA LEU A 64 11.50 -1.19 -4.00
C LEU A 64 12.65 -1.05 -4.99
N THR A 65 12.93 0.18 -5.40
CA THR A 65 14.12 0.50 -6.20
C THR A 65 15.11 1.21 -5.31
N LEU A 66 16.27 0.59 -5.06
CA LEU A 66 17.34 1.21 -4.30
C LEU A 66 18.20 2.03 -5.24
N LYS A 67 18.68 3.20 -4.81
CA LYS A 67 19.75 3.95 -5.49
C LYS A 67 20.96 3.96 -4.59
N LEU A 68 21.88 3.03 -4.81
CA LEU A 68 23.07 2.87 -3.98
C LEU A 68 24.26 3.56 -4.65
N LYS A 69 25.00 4.37 -3.89
CA LYS A 69 26.24 5.01 -4.34
C LYS A 69 27.42 4.36 -3.63
N ILE A 70 28.25 3.65 -4.39
CA ILE A 70 29.39 2.89 -3.87
C ILE A 70 30.64 3.34 -4.62
N ALA A 71 31.64 3.88 -3.91
CA ALA A 71 32.93 4.28 -4.48
C ALA A 71 32.83 5.14 -5.76
N GLY A 72 31.82 6.01 -5.85
CA GLY A 72 31.60 6.91 -7.00
C GLY A 72 30.70 6.35 -8.11
N VAL A 73 30.37 5.07 -8.09
CA VAL A 73 29.44 4.43 -9.04
C VAL A 73 28.05 4.32 -8.41
N THR A 74 27.00 4.57 -9.21
CA THR A 74 25.61 4.41 -8.79
C THR A 74 25.04 3.13 -9.38
N ILE A 75 24.50 2.24 -8.53
CA ILE A 75 23.74 1.06 -8.94
C ILE A 75 22.29 1.22 -8.51
N SER A 76 21.35 0.65 -9.27
CA SER A 76 19.92 0.81 -9.02
C SER A 76 19.14 -0.51 -9.05
N PRO A 77 19.41 -1.46 -8.13
CA PRO A 77 18.68 -2.71 -8.10
C PRO A 77 17.23 -2.48 -7.67
N SER A 78 16.31 -3.23 -8.29
CA SER A 78 14.89 -3.25 -7.96
C SER A 78 14.47 -4.62 -7.43
N PHE A 79 13.70 -4.63 -6.36
CA PHE A 79 13.18 -5.84 -5.71
C PHE A 79 11.67 -5.74 -5.60
N SER A 80 10.97 -6.80 -5.96
CA SER A 80 9.53 -6.92 -5.77
C SER A 80 9.23 -7.97 -4.72
N GLY A 81 8.19 -7.71 -3.92
CA GLY A 81 7.68 -8.66 -2.95
C GLY A 81 6.20 -8.46 -2.71
N SER A 82 5.66 -9.27 -1.82
CA SER A 82 4.30 -9.13 -1.31
C SER A 82 4.35 -9.12 0.21
N ALA A 83 3.48 -8.29 0.80
CA ALA A 83 3.25 -8.26 2.24
C ALA A 83 1.75 -8.21 2.48
N SER A 84 1.30 -8.88 3.54
CA SER A 84 -0.09 -8.83 3.96
C SER A 84 -0.20 -7.96 5.19
N PHE A 85 -1.12 -6.99 5.18
CA PHE A 85 -1.37 -6.14 6.34
C PHE A 85 -2.79 -6.28 6.85
N SER A 86 -2.93 -6.12 8.16
CA SER A 86 -4.23 -5.96 8.79
C SER A 86 -4.92 -4.70 8.29
N CYS A 87 -6.25 -4.69 8.37
CA CYS A 87 -7.08 -3.56 7.98
C CYS A 87 -6.55 -2.20 8.44
N PRO A 88 -6.17 -1.31 7.50
CA PRO A 88 -5.57 -0.02 7.83
C PRO A 88 -6.64 1.05 8.13
N LEU A 89 -7.92 0.75 7.88
CA LEU A 89 -9.05 1.66 8.05
C LEU A 89 -10.09 1.07 8.99
N LYS A 90 -10.92 1.94 9.56
CA LYS A 90 -12.17 1.61 10.24
C LYS A 90 -13.35 1.83 9.29
N ALA A 91 -14.50 1.21 9.58
CA ALA A 91 -15.72 1.41 8.79
C ALA A 91 -16.13 2.89 8.71
N SER A 92 -15.92 3.65 9.79
CA SER A 92 -16.18 5.11 9.84
C SER A 92 -15.36 5.91 8.84
N ASP A 93 -14.14 5.46 8.53
CA ASP A 93 -13.24 6.16 7.61
C ASP A 93 -13.77 6.07 6.18
N ILE A 94 -14.47 4.97 5.84
CA ILE A 94 -15.12 4.79 4.52
C ILE A 94 -16.35 5.70 4.40
N SER A 95 -17.18 5.74 5.43
CA SER A 95 -18.32 6.66 5.47
C SER A 95 -17.88 8.13 5.38
N GLY A 96 -16.73 8.48 5.97
CA GLY A 96 -16.13 9.81 5.87
C GLY A 96 -15.66 10.21 4.47
N LEU A 97 -15.48 9.25 3.55
CA LEU A 97 -15.18 9.50 2.14
C LEU A 97 -16.45 9.78 1.30
N GLY A 98 -17.63 9.84 1.93
CA GLY A 98 -18.91 10.00 1.22
C GLY A 98 -19.36 8.73 0.49
N ILE A 99 -18.77 7.59 0.82
CA ILE A 99 -19.07 6.29 0.20
C ILE A 99 -20.01 5.53 1.14
N ASP A 100 -21.24 5.30 0.68
CA ASP A 100 -22.17 4.43 1.38
C ASP A 100 -21.70 2.97 1.24
N LEU A 101 -21.56 2.29 2.37
CA LEU A 101 -21.18 0.89 2.44
C LEU A 101 -22.21 -0.01 1.72
N SER A 102 -23.49 0.36 1.74
CA SER A 102 -24.54 -0.27 0.95
C SER A 102 -24.39 -0.02 -0.56
N GLY A 103 -23.76 1.09 -0.95
CA GLY A 103 -23.39 1.37 -2.35
C GLY A 103 -22.28 0.46 -2.87
N LEU A 104 -21.34 0.05 -1.99
CA LEU A 104 -20.28 -0.91 -2.33
C LEU A 104 -20.79 -2.36 -2.48
N LEU A 105 -21.93 -2.69 -1.85
CA LEU A 105 -22.58 -4.00 -1.97
C LEU A 105 -23.29 -4.18 -3.32
N ASN A 106 -23.92 -3.13 -3.83
CA ASN A 106 -24.73 -3.17 -5.06
C ASN A 106 -23.94 -2.90 -6.35
N GLY A 107 -22.64 -2.61 -6.26
CA GLY A 107 -21.77 -2.30 -7.39
C GLY A 107 -20.98 -3.47 -7.99
N SER A 108 -21.38 -4.72 -7.69
CA SER A 108 -20.71 -5.94 -8.20
C SER A 108 -21.27 -6.38 -9.55
#